data_AF-A0A0F9DZA9-F1
#
_entry.id   AF-A0A0F9DZA9-F1
#
_cell.length_a   1.000
_cell.length_b   1.000
_cell.length_c   1.000
_cell.angle_alpha   90.00
_cell.angle_beta   90.00
_cell.angle_gamma   90.00
#
_symmetry.space_group_name_H-M   'P 1'
#
loop_
_entity.id
_entity.type
_entity.pdbx_description
1 polymer ?
#
loop_
_entity_poly.entity_id
_entity_poly.type
_entity_poly.pdbx_seq_one_letter_code
_entity_poly.pdbx_strand_id
1 'polypeptide(L)' 'MSKSHHVQSLSKLFRVLSDQTRLKLVVILGEMGERHVTDLCKKLRLPQPTVSHHLGLLRAHG' A
#
# COMPACT_ATOMS: atom_id res chain seq x y z
N MET A 1 8.17 -10.64 -24.64
CA MET A 1 7.51 -10.84 -23.33
C MET A 1 6.00 -10.84 -23.54
N SER A 2 5.30 -11.95 -23.26
CA SER A 2 3.92 -12.20 -23.71
C SER A 2 2.86 -11.40 -22.91
N LYS A 3 1.79 -10.93 -23.56
CA LYS A 3 0.69 -10.13 -22.96
C LYS A 3 0.14 -10.73 -21.64
N SER A 4 0.08 -12.05 -21.54
CA SER A 4 -0.42 -12.77 -20.35
C SER A 4 0.38 -12.51 -19.08
N HIS A 5 1.68 -12.22 -19.20
CA HIS A 5 2.52 -11.91 -18.04
C HIS A 5 2.17 -10.54 -17.44
N HIS A 6 1.84 -9.55 -18.28
CA HIS A 6 1.41 -8.22 -17.82
C HIS A 6 0.09 -8.28 -17.04
N VAL A 7 -0.89 -9.05 -17.53
CA VAL A 7 -2.18 -9.24 -16.83
C VAL A 7 -1.96 -9.88 -15.46
N GLN A 8 -1.09 -10.89 -15.35
CA GLN A 8 -0.79 -11.51 -14.06
C GLN A 8 -0.11 -10.55 -13.08
N SER A 9 0.83 -9.72 -13.56
CA SER A 9 1.47 -8.70 -12.72
C SER A 9 0.47 -7.64 -12.23
N LEU A 10 -0.39 -7.13 -13.12
CA LEU A 10 -1.43 -6.16 -12.74
C LEU A 10 -2.45 -6.76 -11.77
N SER A 11 -2.87 -8.00 -11.99
CA SER A 11 -3.77 -8.71 -11.07
C SER A 11 -3.16 -8.86 -9.67
N LYS A 12 -1.85 -9.14 -9.56
CA LYS A 12 -1.15 -9.19 -8.27
C LYS A 12 -1.12 -7.82 -7.60
N LEU A 13 -0.77 -6.77 -8.35
CA LEU A 13 -0.76 -5.40 -7.83
C LEU A 13 -2.17 -4.97 -7.36
N PHE A 14 -3.21 -5.18 -8.16
CA PHE A 14 -4.58 -4.85 -7.79
C PHE A 14 -5.10 -5.66 -6.59
N ARG A 15 -4.66 -6.91 -6.43
CA ARG A 15 -4.96 -7.69 -5.23
C ARG A 15 -4.28 -7.13 -3.98
N VAL A 16 -3.10 -6.53 -4.09
CA VAL A 16 -2.51 -5.77 -2.99
C VAL A 16 -3.31 -4.49 -2.76
N LEU A 17 -3.61 -3.73 -3.81
CA LEU A 17 -4.36 -2.47 -3.70
C LEU A 17 -5.84 -2.65 -3.29
N SER A 18 -6.43 -3.84 -3.28
CA SER A 18 -7.85 -4.00 -2.92
C SER A 18 -8.15 -3.87 -1.41
N ASP A 19 -7.12 -3.79 -0.57
CA ASP A 19 -7.28 -3.60 0.87
C ASP A 19 -7.45 -2.13 1.23
N GLN A 20 -8.48 -1.87 2.05
CA GLN A 20 -8.86 -0.51 2.40
C GLN A 20 -7.76 0.27 3.11
N THR A 21 -6.98 -0.35 3.99
CA THR A 21 -5.90 0.33 4.71
C THR A 21 -4.76 0.68 3.76
N ARG A 22 -4.41 -0.23 2.84
CA ARG A 22 -3.39 0.01 1.82
C ARG A 22 -3.80 1.11 0.85
N LEU A 23 -5.07 1.18 0.42
CA LEU A 23 -5.56 2.30 -0.39
C LEU A 23 -5.47 3.63 0.36
N LYS A 24 -5.89 3.67 1.63
CA LYS A 24 -5.76 4.88 2.45
C LYS A 24 -4.30 5.33 2.55
N LEU A 25 -3.35 4.40 2.72
CA LEU A 25 -1.92 4.71 2.73
C LEU A 25 -1.46 5.30 1.39
N VAL A 26 -1.83 4.70 0.27
CA VAL A 26 -1.47 5.20 -1.08
C VAL A 26 -2.04 6.61 -1.30
N VAL A 27 -3.29 6.86 -0.94
CA VAL A 27 -3.92 8.18 -1.05
C VAL A 27 -3.21 9.21 -0.16
N ILE A 28 -2.98 8.88 1.12
CA ILE A 28 -2.28 9.78 2.05
C ILE A 28 -0.89 10.15 1.54
N LEU A 29 -0.12 9.17 1.08
CA LEU A 29 1.24 9.41 0.58
C LEU A 29 1.24 10.14 -0.77
N GLY A 30 0.26 9.89 -1.63
CA GLY A 30 0.09 10.59 -2.90
C GLY A 30 -0.29 12.05 -2.74
N GLU A 31 -1.13 12.37 -1.74
CA GLU A 31 -1.59 13.74 -1.46
C GLU A 31 -0.62 14.53 -0.59
N MET A 32 0.01 13.89 0.40
CA MET A 32 0.80 14.56 1.43
C MET A 32 2.31 14.36 1.29
N GLY A 33 2.77 13.53 0.35
CA GLY A 33 4.18 13.18 0.20
C GLY A 33 4.68 12.18 1.26
N GLU A 34 6.01 12.16 1.48
CA GLU A 34 6.61 11.28 2.48
C GLU A 34 6.11 11.61 3.89
N ARG A 35 5.90 10.58 4.73
CA ARG A 35 5.43 10.73 6.10
C ARG A 35 6.10 9.75 7.05
N HIS A 36 6.33 10.20 8.28
CA HIS A 36 6.73 9.30 9.36
C HIS A 36 5.64 8.28 9.67
N VAL A 37 6.04 7.04 9.97
CA VAL A 37 5.11 5.95 10.26
C VAL A 37 4.19 6.26 11.45
N THR A 38 4.68 7.01 12.45
CA THR A 38 3.89 7.42 13.63
C THR A 38 2.74 8.37 13.25
N ASP A 39 2.92 9.24 12.26
CA ASP A 39 1.84 10.08 11.74
C ASP A 39 0.77 9.26 11.02
N LEU A 40 1.21 8.27 10.23
CA LEU A 40 0.31 7.35 9.54
C LEU A 40 -0.53 6.54 10.54
N CYS A 41 0.09 6.07 11.64
CA CYS A 41 -0.61 5.40 12.74
C CYS A 41 -1.72 6.28 13.33
N LYS A 42 -1.41 7.55 13.61
CA LYS A 42 -2.39 8.52 14.14
C LYS A 42 -3.53 8.78 13.16
N LYS A 43 -3.21 9.00 11.88
CA LYS A 43 -4.20 9.30 10.83
C LYS A 43 -5.15 8.14 10.57
N LEU A 44 -4.62 6.91 10.56
CA LEU A 44 -5.38 5.68 10.32
C LEU A 44 -6.03 5.11 11.58
N ARG A 45 -5.65 5.59 12.77
CA ARG A 45 -6.04 5.03 14.07
C ARG A 45 -5.69 3.54 14.18
N LEU A 46 -4.48 3.19 13.74
CA LEU A 46 -3.97 1.82 13.75
C LEU A 46 -2.65 1.72 14.51
N PRO A 47 -2.35 0.57 15.14
CA PRO A 47 -1.04 0.32 15.73
C PRO A 47 0.07 0.30 14.68
N GLN A 48 1.28 0.71 15.08
CA GLN A 48 2.45 0.71 14.21
C GLN A 48 2.78 -0.64 13.58
N PRO A 49 2.70 -1.80 14.26
CA PRO A 49 2.93 -3.09 13.63
C PRO A 49 2.02 -3.33 12.42
N THR A 50 0.74 -2.93 12.52
CA THR A 50 -0.25 -3.05 11.44
C THR A 50 0.10 -2.14 10.26
N VAL A 51 0.43 -0.87 10.54
CA VAL A 51 0.80 0.10 9.49
C VAL A 51 2.09 -0.35 8.78
N SER A 52 3.11 -0.74 9.53
CA SER A 52 4.38 -1.24 8.96
C SER A 52 4.18 -2.50 8.12
N HIS A 53 3.31 -3.43 8.55
CA HIS A 53 2.98 -4.61 7.75
C HIS A 53 2.36 -4.23 6.40
N HIS A 54 1.39 -3.31 6.40
CA HIS A 54 0.77 -2.83 5.16
C HIS A 54 1.75 -2.08 4.25
N LEU A 55 2.63 -1.24 4.81
CA LEU A 55 3.70 -0.57 4.05
C LEU A 55 4.68 -1.58 3.44
N GLY A 56 5.02 -2.64 4.18
CA GLY A 56 5.87 -3.74 3.69
C GLY A 56 5.24 -4.48 2.51
N LEU A 57 3.94 -4.77 2.58
CA LEU A 57 3.20 -5.40 1.48
C LEU A 57 3.15 -4.49 0.24
N LEU A 58 2.90 -3.20 0.42
CA LEU A 58 2.93 -2.21 -0.66
C LEU A 58 4.32 -2.14 -1.31
N ARG A 59 5.39 -2.10 -0.51
CA ARG A 59 6.77 -2.06 -1.02
C ARG A 59 7.17 -3.32 -1.79
N ALA A 60 6.68 -4.49 -1.38
CA ALA A 60 7.05 -5.76 -2.02
C ALA A 60 6.32 -6.02 -3.35
N HIS A 61 5.24 -5.29 -3.65
CA HIS A 61 4.38 -5.54 -4.81
C HIS A 61 4.13 -4.30 -5.69
N GLY A 62 4.67 -3.15 -5.31
CA GLY A 62 4.64 -1.89 -6.07
C GLY A 62 5.88 -1.69 -6.92
#